data_AF-A0A1M7LPF8-F1
#
_entry.id   AF-A0A1M7LPF8-F1
#
_cell.length_a   1.000
_cell.length_b   1.000
_cell.length_c   1.000
_cell.angle_alpha   90.00
_cell.angle_beta   90.00
_cell.angle_gamma   90.00
#
_symmetry.space_group_name_H-M   'P 1'
#
loop_
_entity.id
_entity.type
_entity.pdbx_description
1 polymer ?
#
loop_
_entity_poly.entity_id
_entity_poly.type
_entity_poly.pdbx_seq_one_letter_code
_entity_poly.pdbx_strand_id
1 'polypeptide(L)'
;MIDTNLYTNSHSYEMVCSLGERCMTAHQMRLNKLRSESNLFDWLVTTNIAAVVDTLLNNWNDFFNRENLVVQYVGPEHTSVMDSTTGFLSLHDFNSAKPFDEEYDRFITKYKRRINRLMDLICTSKSILFVRTNATEIDIENLQRLITLNPSATIDFLIVNTTNTTSVRSIPSKYDNVHIYEISDQPDLAYDVWMGNHVHWKEVLSNYSLIGYQYFLVQALKQYTKEKTLVIWGFGGAGRKIVAHLTITKDSVPIGWIVDRNPAKIGMISEILELKDITSLRSHTSDVFVLICIYGDTTEIEKTLKDMNFSQESYKKVLYDGLAPIGVG
;
A
#
# COMPACT_ATOMS: atom_id res chain seq x y z
N MET A 1 -18.90 3.81 26.21
CA MET A 1 -18.36 4.98 25.51
C MET A 1 -17.18 4.51 24.71
N ILE A 2 -17.31 4.50 23.38
CA ILE A 2 -16.20 4.21 22.48
C ILE A 2 -15.32 5.44 22.52
N ASP A 3 -14.05 5.26 22.87
CA ASP A 3 -13.06 6.33 22.84
C ASP A 3 -12.82 6.70 21.37
N THR A 4 -13.44 7.79 20.92
CA THR A 4 -13.37 8.28 19.54
C THR A 4 -12.11 9.10 19.27
N ASN A 5 -11.17 9.21 20.22
CA ASN A 5 -9.92 9.94 20.06
C ASN A 5 -8.75 9.07 19.57
N LEU A 6 -8.98 8.24 18.56
CA LEU A 6 -7.90 7.56 17.84
C LEU A 6 -7.52 8.40 16.61
N TYR A 7 -6.55 9.31 16.81
CA TYR A 7 -5.86 10.11 15.78
C TYR A 7 -6.82 10.83 14.81
N THR A 8 -7.15 12.08 15.10
CA THR A 8 -7.72 12.96 14.08
C THR A 8 -6.65 13.17 13.00
N ASN A 9 -6.76 12.47 11.88
CA ASN A 9 -5.90 12.72 10.73
C ASN A 9 -6.01 14.21 10.37
N SER A 10 -4.92 14.97 10.50
CA SER A 10 -4.92 16.42 10.29
C SER A 10 -5.02 16.78 8.81
N HIS A 11 -4.57 15.90 7.92
CA HIS A 11 -4.49 16.15 6.49
C HIS A 11 -5.10 15.01 5.67
N SER A 12 -5.90 15.33 4.66
CA SER A 12 -6.61 14.35 3.82
C SER A 12 -6.40 14.67 2.34
N TYR A 13 -6.03 13.65 1.56
CA TYR A 13 -5.63 13.81 0.16
C TYR A 13 -6.41 12.87 -0.76
N GLU A 14 -6.76 13.35 -1.95
CA GLU A 14 -7.36 12.50 -3.00
C GLU A 14 -6.32 11.56 -3.62
N MET A 15 -5.05 11.96 -3.61
CA MET A 15 -3.92 11.15 -4.07
C MET A 15 -2.79 11.17 -3.05
N VAL A 16 -2.23 10.00 -2.75
CA VAL A 16 -0.96 9.88 -2.02
C VAL A 16 -0.03 8.99 -2.85
N CYS A 17 1.19 9.47 -3.14
CA CYS A 17 2.13 8.77 -3.99
C CYS A 17 3.54 8.82 -3.44
N SER A 18 4.21 7.67 -3.40
CA SER A 18 5.64 7.62 -3.14
C SER A 18 6.42 8.16 -4.34
N LEU A 19 7.49 8.89 -4.06
CA LEU A 19 8.52 9.29 -5.02
C LEU A 19 9.76 8.36 -4.96
N GLY A 20 9.61 7.17 -4.37
CA GLY A 20 10.63 6.11 -4.32
C GLY A 20 11.66 6.29 -3.22
N GLU A 21 12.94 6.17 -3.59
CA GLU A 21 14.14 5.86 -2.78
C GLU A 21 14.29 4.36 -2.54
N ARG A 22 13.34 3.74 -1.83
CA ARG A 22 13.29 2.30 -1.55
C ARG A 22 11.84 1.81 -1.50
N CYS A 23 11.65 0.50 -1.69
CA CYS A 23 10.35 -0.17 -1.56
C CYS A 23 9.73 -0.05 -0.15
N MET A 24 10.54 0.28 0.87
CA MET A 24 10.12 0.54 2.25
C MET A 24 9.00 1.58 2.33
N THR A 25 9.11 2.69 1.60
CA THR A 25 8.13 3.78 1.63
C THR A 25 6.76 3.28 1.18
N ALA A 26 6.71 2.58 0.05
CA ALA A 26 5.48 2.00 -0.46
C ALA A 26 4.89 0.95 0.48
N HIS A 27 5.75 0.13 1.11
CA HIS A 27 5.33 -0.84 2.11
C HIS A 27 4.67 -0.16 3.31
N GLN A 28 5.31 0.87 3.89
CA GLN A 28 4.81 1.59 5.05
C GLN A 28 3.55 2.40 4.75
N MET A 29 3.47 3.05 3.58
CA MET A 29 2.24 3.71 3.13
C MET A 29 1.07 2.74 3.03
N ARG A 30 1.30 1.53 2.52
CA ARG A 30 0.29 0.48 2.44
C ARG A 30 -0.16 0.01 3.83
N LEU A 31 0.77 -0.27 4.77
CA LEU A 31 0.43 -0.63 6.15
C LEU A 31 -0.44 0.45 6.84
N ASN A 32 -0.26 1.71 6.45
CA ASN A 32 -0.97 2.86 7.01
C ASN A 32 -2.15 3.35 6.14
N LYS A 33 -2.61 2.55 5.16
CA LYS A 33 -3.78 2.84 4.31
C LYS A 33 -3.66 4.12 3.47
N LEU A 34 -2.44 4.55 3.20
CA LEU A 34 -2.12 5.67 2.30
C LEU A 34 -1.78 5.18 0.89
N ARG A 35 -1.97 3.89 0.62
CA ARG A 35 -1.73 3.29 -0.69
C ARG A 35 -2.85 2.33 -1.04
N SER A 36 -3.61 2.65 -2.09
CA SER A 36 -4.67 1.78 -2.62
C SER A 36 -4.15 0.74 -3.62
N GLU A 37 -3.06 1.04 -4.33
CA GLU A 37 -2.47 0.19 -5.37
C GLU A 37 -0.98 0.50 -5.62
N SER A 38 -0.29 -0.37 -6.37
CA SER A 38 1.13 -0.19 -6.72
C SER A 38 1.35 0.95 -7.71
N ASN A 39 1.95 2.04 -7.25
CA ASN A 39 2.40 3.17 -8.07
C ASN A 39 3.77 2.91 -8.71
N LEU A 40 4.17 3.83 -9.58
CA LEU A 40 5.35 3.68 -10.44
C LEU A 40 6.65 3.51 -9.65
N PHE A 41 6.92 4.41 -8.71
CA PHE A 41 8.17 4.43 -7.96
C PHE A 41 8.23 3.38 -6.84
N ASP A 42 7.12 2.72 -6.53
CA ASP A 42 7.04 1.76 -5.41
C ASP A 42 7.94 0.53 -5.61
N TRP A 43 8.33 0.26 -6.85
CA TRP A 43 9.15 -0.88 -7.26
C TRP A 43 10.52 -0.48 -7.83
N LEU A 44 10.83 0.83 -7.80
CA LEU A 44 12.09 1.36 -8.28
C LEU A 44 12.89 1.94 -7.12
N VAL A 45 14.19 1.66 -7.11
CA VAL A 45 15.15 2.40 -6.30
C VAL A 45 15.48 3.68 -7.06
N THR A 46 15.15 4.83 -6.46
CA THR A 46 15.33 6.16 -7.07
C THR A 46 16.14 7.05 -6.12
N THR A 47 17.45 6.88 -6.07
CA THR A 47 18.31 7.63 -5.12
C THR A 47 18.48 9.09 -5.54
N ASN A 48 18.40 9.40 -6.84
CA ASN A 48 18.51 10.75 -7.37
C ASN A 48 17.13 11.45 -7.43
N ILE A 49 16.88 12.38 -6.52
CA ILE A 49 15.61 13.14 -6.48
C ILE A 49 15.46 14.07 -7.68
N ALA A 50 16.55 14.71 -8.14
CA ALA A 50 16.50 15.56 -9.33
C ALA A 50 16.04 14.76 -10.57
N ALA A 51 16.53 13.53 -10.75
CA ALA A 51 16.09 12.65 -11.82
C ALA A 51 14.59 12.26 -11.69
N VAL A 52 14.08 12.04 -10.47
CA VAL A 52 12.63 11.83 -10.23
C VAL A 52 11.83 13.05 -10.68
N VAL A 53 12.27 14.25 -10.29
CA VAL A 53 11.60 15.50 -10.65
C VAL A 53 11.61 15.71 -12.16
N ASP A 54 12.77 15.58 -12.78
CA ASP A 54 12.91 15.81 -14.22
C ASP A 54 12.15 14.78 -15.04
N THR A 55 12.13 13.50 -14.62
CA THR A 55 11.33 12.44 -15.29
C THR A 55 9.83 12.73 -15.23
N LEU A 56 9.34 13.24 -14.09
CA LEU A 56 7.93 13.62 -13.96
C LEU A 56 7.57 14.83 -14.83
N LEU A 57 8.47 15.81 -14.92
CA LEU A 57 8.23 17.05 -15.67
C LEU A 57 8.48 16.93 -17.18
N ASN A 58 9.32 15.98 -17.61
CA ASN A 58 9.65 15.76 -19.02
C ASN A 58 8.76 14.72 -19.72
N ASN A 59 7.63 14.35 -19.10
CA ASN A 59 6.69 13.35 -19.61
C ASN A 59 7.35 11.98 -19.89
N TRP A 60 8.28 11.56 -19.04
CA TRP A 60 8.87 10.20 -19.04
C TRP A 60 9.69 9.85 -20.28
N ASN A 61 10.16 10.85 -21.04
CA ASN A 61 10.87 10.64 -22.31
C ASN A 61 12.15 9.78 -22.17
N ASP A 62 12.79 9.83 -21.00
CA ASP A 62 14.04 9.12 -20.73
C ASP A 62 13.85 7.87 -19.86
N PHE A 63 12.61 7.43 -19.62
CA PHE A 63 12.33 6.35 -18.67
C PHE A 63 12.67 4.96 -19.25
N PHE A 64 13.78 4.36 -18.79
CA PHE A 64 14.17 2.98 -19.13
C PHE A 64 14.23 2.70 -20.64
N ASN A 65 14.75 3.66 -21.42
CA ASN A 65 15.02 3.45 -22.84
C ASN A 65 16.04 2.31 -23.01
N ARG A 66 15.77 1.40 -23.96
CA ARG A 66 16.45 0.10 -24.06
C ARG A 66 17.96 0.24 -24.16
N GLU A 67 18.42 1.24 -24.90
CA GLU A 67 19.82 1.59 -25.14
C GLU A 67 20.55 2.08 -23.88
N ASN A 68 19.82 2.56 -22.87
CA ASN A 68 20.39 3.10 -21.62
C ASN A 68 20.43 2.07 -20.50
N LEU A 69 19.90 0.85 -20.71
CA LEU A 69 19.80 -0.16 -19.67
C LEU A 69 21.12 -0.89 -19.43
N VAL A 70 21.49 -0.99 -18.16
CA VAL A 70 22.68 -1.68 -17.68
C VAL A 70 22.28 -2.73 -16.66
N VAL A 71 22.61 -3.99 -16.93
CA VAL A 71 22.46 -5.07 -15.94
C VAL A 71 23.48 -4.86 -14.84
N GLN A 72 23.00 -4.63 -13.62
CA GLN A 72 23.83 -4.41 -12.44
C GLN A 72 24.20 -5.75 -11.77
N TYR A 73 23.22 -6.65 -11.68
CA TYR A 73 23.37 -7.92 -10.98
C TYR A 73 22.39 -8.96 -11.52
N VAL A 74 22.84 -10.21 -11.69
CA VAL A 74 21.97 -11.35 -12.03
C VAL A 74 21.87 -12.22 -10.79
N GLY A 75 20.74 -12.11 -10.10
CA GLY A 75 20.40 -12.95 -8.96
C GLY A 75 19.73 -14.26 -9.37
N PRO A 76 19.47 -15.17 -8.41
CA PRO A 76 18.88 -16.48 -8.68
C PRO A 76 17.46 -16.40 -9.26
N GLU A 77 16.65 -15.45 -8.79
CA GLU A 77 15.26 -15.26 -9.26
C GLU A 77 15.11 -14.01 -10.12
N HIS A 78 15.88 -12.96 -9.82
CA HIS A 78 15.71 -11.64 -10.42
C HIS A 78 17.03 -11.04 -10.92
N THR A 79 16.93 -10.31 -12.02
CA THR A 79 18.02 -9.49 -12.58
C THR A 79 17.78 -8.03 -12.25
N SER A 80 18.75 -7.40 -11.61
CA SER A 80 18.73 -5.98 -11.30
C SER A 80 19.18 -5.18 -12.52
N VAL A 81 18.33 -4.26 -12.98
CA VAL A 81 18.55 -3.46 -14.19
C VAL A 81 18.46 -1.99 -13.85
N MET A 82 19.52 -1.24 -14.19
CA MET A 82 19.61 0.19 -13.98
C MET A 82 19.46 0.93 -15.30
N ASP A 83 18.67 1.98 -15.31
CA ASP A 83 18.69 2.99 -16.35
C ASP A 83 19.85 3.95 -16.08
N SER A 84 20.86 3.95 -16.96
CA SER A 84 22.06 4.77 -16.79
C SER A 84 21.82 6.27 -16.96
N THR A 85 20.71 6.69 -17.58
CA THR A 85 20.36 8.11 -17.75
C THR A 85 19.78 8.69 -16.47
N THR A 86 18.81 7.99 -15.88
CA THR A 86 18.09 8.44 -14.68
C THR A 86 18.74 7.97 -13.38
N GLY A 87 19.53 6.89 -13.44
CA GLY A 87 20.04 6.16 -12.28
C GLY A 87 18.98 5.32 -11.57
N PHE A 88 17.77 5.18 -12.13
CA PHE A 88 16.73 4.36 -11.54
C PHE A 88 17.06 2.88 -11.67
N LEU A 89 16.83 2.13 -10.59
CA LEU A 89 17.15 0.71 -10.53
C LEU A 89 15.89 -0.11 -10.28
N SER A 90 15.59 -1.03 -11.19
CA SER A 90 14.63 -2.11 -10.96
C SER A 90 15.36 -3.31 -10.36
N LEU A 91 14.89 -3.76 -9.18
CA LEU A 91 15.49 -4.91 -8.47
C LEU A 91 14.80 -6.24 -8.76
N HIS A 92 13.49 -6.21 -9.04
CA HIS A 92 12.64 -7.40 -9.02
C HIS A 92 11.81 -7.60 -10.28
N ASP A 93 11.86 -6.67 -11.25
CA ASP A 93 10.95 -6.74 -12.39
C ASP A 93 11.43 -7.61 -13.54
N PHE A 94 12.69 -8.05 -13.53
CA PHE A 94 13.26 -8.92 -14.57
C PHE A 94 13.55 -10.29 -13.96
N ASN A 95 12.94 -11.35 -14.50
CA ASN A 95 13.13 -12.72 -14.08
C ASN A 95 14.41 -13.29 -14.71
N SER A 96 15.35 -13.77 -13.89
CA SER A 96 16.65 -14.27 -14.37
C SER A 96 16.56 -15.53 -15.24
N ALA A 97 15.44 -16.26 -15.18
CA ALA A 97 15.23 -17.48 -15.96
C ALA A 97 14.61 -17.23 -17.34
N LYS A 98 14.29 -15.97 -17.68
CA LYS A 98 13.63 -15.59 -18.94
C LYS A 98 14.53 -14.75 -19.84
N PRO A 99 14.32 -14.74 -21.16
CA PRO A 99 15.05 -13.88 -22.07
C PRO A 99 14.86 -12.39 -21.70
N PHE A 100 15.95 -11.64 -21.69
CA PHE A 100 15.93 -10.23 -21.29
C PHE A 100 14.95 -9.39 -22.13
N ASP A 101 14.88 -9.64 -23.43
CA ASP A 101 14.02 -8.88 -24.35
C ASP A 101 12.53 -9.09 -24.05
N GLU A 102 12.12 -10.32 -23.76
CA GLU A 102 10.74 -10.61 -23.34
C GLU A 102 10.40 -9.94 -22.01
N GLU A 103 11.34 -9.95 -21.07
CA GLU A 103 11.17 -9.29 -19.77
C GLU A 103 11.17 -7.76 -19.89
N TYR A 104 11.96 -7.19 -20.80
CA TYR A 104 11.97 -5.76 -21.12
C TYR A 104 10.63 -5.32 -21.70
N ASP A 105 10.10 -6.04 -22.69
CA ASP A 105 8.79 -5.71 -23.29
C ASP A 105 7.67 -5.78 -22.24
N ARG A 106 7.71 -6.80 -21.38
CA ARG A 106 6.79 -6.92 -20.23
C ARG A 106 6.96 -5.75 -19.25
N PHE A 107 8.19 -5.41 -18.91
CA PHE A 107 8.53 -4.33 -17.99
C PHE A 107 8.00 -2.99 -18.51
N ILE A 108 8.36 -2.60 -19.72
CA ILE A 108 7.94 -1.32 -20.31
C ILE A 108 6.42 -1.26 -20.47
N THR A 109 5.77 -2.34 -20.90
CA THR A 109 4.31 -2.39 -20.99
C THR A 109 3.66 -2.17 -19.62
N LYS A 110 4.18 -2.83 -18.58
CA LYS A 110 3.71 -2.65 -17.19
C LYS A 110 3.88 -1.21 -16.72
N TYR A 111 5.04 -0.62 -16.97
CA TYR A 111 5.36 0.73 -16.50
C TYR A 111 4.64 1.82 -17.29
N LYS A 112 4.44 1.69 -18.60
CA LYS A 112 3.59 2.62 -19.39
C LYS A 112 2.18 2.73 -18.81
N ARG A 113 1.56 1.61 -18.43
CA ARG A 113 0.26 1.63 -17.73
C ARG A 113 0.33 2.35 -16.38
N ARG A 114 1.40 2.15 -15.60
CA ARG A 114 1.60 2.82 -14.30
C ARG A 114 1.86 4.32 -14.47
N ILE A 115 2.61 4.72 -15.50
CA ILE A 115 2.85 6.12 -15.90
C ILE A 115 1.52 6.80 -16.20
N ASN A 116 0.73 6.25 -17.13
CA ASN A 116 -0.53 6.87 -17.54
C ASN A 116 -1.47 7.04 -16.35
N ARG A 117 -1.63 5.99 -15.54
CA ARG A 117 -2.45 6.04 -14.32
C ARG A 117 -1.96 7.09 -13.33
N LEU A 118 -0.64 7.19 -13.12
CA LEU A 118 -0.06 8.20 -12.23
C LEU A 118 -0.35 9.61 -12.73
N MET A 119 -0.14 9.87 -14.03
CA MET A 119 -0.40 11.17 -14.63
C MET A 119 -1.89 11.53 -14.59
N ASP A 120 -2.78 10.58 -14.88
CA ASP A 120 -4.23 10.77 -14.77
C ASP A 120 -4.62 11.16 -13.34
N LEU A 121 -4.09 10.48 -12.32
CA LEU A 121 -4.35 10.81 -10.91
C LEU A 121 -3.83 12.20 -10.55
N ILE A 122 -2.62 12.56 -11.00
CA ILE A 122 -2.03 13.88 -10.76
C ILE A 122 -2.90 14.97 -11.37
N CYS A 123 -3.35 14.80 -12.61
CA CYS A 123 -4.14 15.80 -13.32
C CYS A 123 -5.59 15.94 -12.78
N THR A 124 -6.14 14.91 -12.16
CA THR A 124 -7.56 14.87 -11.76
C THR A 124 -7.78 15.12 -10.26
N SER A 125 -6.77 14.88 -9.44
CA SER A 125 -6.85 15.05 -7.99
C SER A 125 -6.69 16.51 -7.58
N LYS A 126 -7.48 16.97 -6.61
CA LYS A 126 -7.46 18.34 -6.06
C LYS A 126 -6.52 18.49 -4.86
N SER A 127 -6.17 17.40 -4.19
CA SER A 127 -5.21 17.37 -3.10
C SER A 127 -4.30 16.15 -3.24
N ILE A 128 -3.00 16.40 -3.29
CA ILE A 128 -1.97 15.41 -3.58
C ILE A 128 -0.90 15.48 -2.49
N LEU A 129 -0.53 14.33 -1.94
CA LEU A 129 0.62 14.18 -1.06
C LEU A 129 1.68 13.32 -1.73
N PHE A 130 2.84 13.92 -2.01
CA PHE A 130 4.03 13.18 -2.40
C PHE A 130 4.83 12.77 -1.18
N VAL A 131 5.19 11.49 -1.08
CA VAL A 131 5.96 10.94 0.05
C VAL A 131 7.36 10.56 -0.42
N ARG A 132 8.39 11.09 0.24
CA ARG A 132 9.79 10.83 -0.09
C ARG A 132 10.60 10.53 1.16
N THR A 133 11.47 9.52 1.10
CA THR A 133 12.49 9.30 2.12
C THR A 133 13.82 9.96 1.73
N ASN A 134 14.55 10.41 2.74
CA ASN A 134 15.93 10.90 2.62
C ASN A 134 16.09 12.02 1.56
N ALA A 135 15.64 13.22 1.91
CA ALA A 135 15.80 14.43 1.09
C ALA A 135 16.53 15.53 1.86
N THR A 136 17.49 16.16 1.20
CA THR A 136 18.17 17.37 1.67
C THR A 136 17.34 18.62 1.39
N GLU A 137 17.75 19.78 1.90
CA GLU A 137 17.08 21.04 1.61
C GLU A 137 17.10 21.38 0.10
N ILE A 138 18.20 21.08 -0.60
CA ILE A 138 18.32 21.26 -2.06
C ILE A 138 17.35 20.33 -2.80
N ASP A 139 17.19 19.10 -2.31
CA ASP A 139 16.23 18.17 -2.89
C ASP A 139 14.78 18.66 -2.70
N ILE A 140 14.48 19.22 -1.52
CA ILE A 140 13.17 19.80 -1.22
C ILE A 140 12.89 20.98 -2.16
N GLU A 141 13.87 21.87 -2.38
CA GLU A 141 13.75 22.95 -3.38
C GLU A 141 13.44 22.42 -4.78
N ASN A 142 14.11 21.33 -5.19
CA ASN A 142 13.82 20.69 -6.48
C ASN A 142 12.41 20.08 -6.52
N LEU A 143 11.95 19.44 -5.44
CA LEU A 143 10.61 18.86 -5.35
C LEU A 143 9.50 19.90 -5.51
N GLN A 144 9.72 21.14 -5.06
CA GLN A 144 8.75 22.23 -5.24
C GLN A 144 8.37 22.46 -6.71
N ARG A 145 9.26 22.12 -7.66
CA ARG A 145 8.94 22.20 -9.10
C ARG A 145 7.75 21.32 -9.49
N LEU A 146 7.49 20.22 -8.78
CA LEU A 146 6.38 19.30 -9.04
C LEU A 146 5.00 19.92 -8.80
N ILE A 147 4.92 21.06 -8.10
CA ILE A 147 3.66 21.81 -7.95
C ILE A 147 3.09 22.22 -9.32
N THR A 148 3.96 22.42 -10.31
CA THR A 148 3.56 22.80 -11.67
C THR A 148 2.83 21.70 -12.44
N LEU A 149 2.87 20.44 -11.96
CA LEU A 149 2.19 19.33 -12.60
C LEU A 149 0.66 19.46 -12.58
N ASN A 150 0.12 20.09 -11.53
CA ASN A 150 -1.30 20.42 -11.46
C ASN A 150 -1.50 21.74 -10.69
N PRO A 151 -1.50 22.89 -11.41
CA PRO A 151 -1.65 24.22 -10.79
C PRO A 151 -2.99 24.44 -10.08
N SER A 152 -3.98 23.57 -10.29
CA SER A 152 -5.30 23.66 -9.67
C SER A 152 -5.43 22.84 -8.38
N ALA A 153 -4.43 22.01 -8.07
CA ALA A 153 -4.41 21.16 -6.88
C ALA A 153 -3.54 21.74 -5.77
N THR A 154 -3.88 21.40 -4.54
CA THR A 154 -2.95 21.50 -3.41
C THR A 154 -1.97 20.34 -3.48
N ILE A 155 -0.68 20.64 -3.56
CA ILE A 155 0.39 19.64 -3.61
C ILE A 155 1.31 19.83 -2.40
N ASP A 156 1.28 18.84 -1.51
CA ASP A 156 2.09 18.79 -0.31
C ASP A 156 3.14 17.67 -0.40
N PHE A 157 4.21 17.82 0.35
CA PHE A 157 5.32 16.86 0.42
C PHE A 157 5.53 16.38 1.85
N LEU A 158 5.53 15.07 2.04
CA LEU A 158 5.98 14.43 3.27
C LEU A 158 7.40 13.89 3.06
N ILE A 159 8.36 14.46 3.79
CA ILE A 159 9.75 14.04 3.81
C ILE A 159 10.01 13.24 5.09
N VAL A 160 10.48 12.01 4.94
CA VAL A 160 10.84 11.13 6.06
C VAL A 160 12.33 10.79 5.99
N ASN A 161 13.13 11.47 6.80
CA ASN A 161 14.58 11.28 6.83
C ASN A 161 14.93 10.23 7.89
N THR A 162 15.69 9.20 7.50
CA THR A 162 16.16 8.17 8.44
C THR A 162 17.45 8.63 9.11
N THR A 163 17.49 8.56 10.44
CA THR A 163 18.62 9.00 11.26
C THR A 163 18.85 8.01 12.41
N ASN A 164 19.84 8.28 13.26
CA ASN A 164 20.08 7.51 14.49
C ASN A 164 19.21 7.95 15.68
N THR A 165 18.13 8.70 15.43
CA THR A 165 17.17 9.09 16.48
C THR A 165 16.49 7.86 17.09
N THR A 166 16.06 7.99 18.34
CA THR A 166 15.29 6.97 19.08
C THR A 166 13.79 7.26 19.12
N SER A 167 13.36 8.43 18.65
CA SER A 167 11.95 8.84 18.56
C SER A 167 11.70 9.62 17.27
N VAL A 168 10.43 9.73 16.88
CA VAL A 168 10.00 10.61 15.79
C VAL A 168 10.25 12.07 16.17
N ARG A 169 10.79 12.84 15.23
CA ARG A 169 10.98 14.30 15.38
C ARG A 169 10.37 15.02 14.19
N SER A 170 9.56 16.04 14.45
CA SER A 170 9.11 16.97 13.41
C SER A 170 10.15 18.08 13.24
N ILE A 171 10.52 18.37 12.00
CA ILE A 171 11.54 19.36 11.65
C ILE A 171 10.86 20.52 10.94
N PRO A 172 11.11 21.78 11.34
CA PRO A 172 10.58 22.94 10.66
C PRO A 172 11.03 22.99 9.19
N SER A 173 10.09 23.27 8.30
CA SER A 173 10.36 23.55 6.90
C SER A 173 10.23 25.05 6.62
N LYS A 174 10.96 25.55 5.62
CA LYS A 174 10.77 26.90 5.08
C LYS A 174 9.55 27.02 4.15
N TYR A 175 8.99 25.89 3.74
CA TYR A 175 7.82 25.78 2.88
C TYR A 175 6.65 25.21 3.67
N ASP A 176 5.51 25.91 3.63
CA ASP A 176 4.30 25.52 4.36
C ASP A 176 3.73 24.17 3.88
N ASN A 177 3.93 23.83 2.60
CA ASN A 177 3.47 22.58 1.98
C ASN A 177 4.47 21.42 2.12
N VAL A 178 5.49 21.55 2.98
CA VAL A 178 6.49 20.49 3.19
C VAL A 178 6.54 20.12 4.66
N HIS A 179 6.19 18.87 4.95
CA HIS A 179 6.21 18.31 6.29
C HIS A 179 7.42 17.39 6.42
N ILE A 180 8.35 17.70 7.32
CA ILE A 180 9.60 16.95 7.48
C ILE A 180 9.59 16.22 8.81
N TYR A 181 9.87 14.92 8.77
CA TYR A 181 10.07 14.11 9.95
C TYR A 181 11.40 13.37 9.89
N GLU A 182 12.04 13.23 11.04
CA GLU A 182 13.17 12.35 11.23
C GLU A 182 12.74 11.15 12.07
N ILE A 183 13.09 9.95 11.59
CA ILE A 183 12.77 8.68 12.25
C ILE A 183 14.03 7.81 12.39
N SER A 184 13.97 6.82 13.27
CA SER A 184 15.03 5.82 13.36
C SER A 184 15.11 4.96 12.09
N ASP A 185 16.33 4.74 11.60
CA ASP A 185 16.60 3.77 10.54
C ASP A 185 16.58 2.31 11.05
N GLN A 186 16.56 2.12 12.37
CA GLN A 186 16.59 0.77 12.96
C GLN A 186 15.21 0.10 12.82
N PRO A 187 15.13 -1.09 12.19
CA PRO A 187 13.90 -1.83 12.07
C PRO A 187 13.42 -2.30 13.45
N ASP A 188 12.11 -2.48 13.57
CA ASP A 188 11.56 -3.16 14.74
C ASP A 188 12.07 -4.61 14.76
N LEU A 189 12.42 -5.14 15.95
CA LEU A 189 13.02 -6.48 16.11
C LEU A 189 12.20 -7.65 15.49
N ALA A 190 10.93 -7.41 15.18
CA ALA A 190 10.01 -8.38 14.60
C ALA A 190 9.91 -8.33 13.07
N TYR A 191 10.63 -7.43 12.40
CA TYR A 191 10.51 -7.19 10.96
C TYR A 191 11.85 -7.25 10.24
N ASP A 192 11.79 -7.56 8.94
CA ASP A 192 12.97 -7.52 8.10
C ASP A 192 13.53 -6.09 8.02
N VAL A 193 14.86 -5.97 7.93
CA VAL A 193 15.57 -4.68 7.91
C VAL A 193 15.05 -3.74 6.82
N TRP A 194 14.64 -4.28 5.67
CA TRP A 194 14.12 -3.49 4.56
C TRP A 194 12.76 -2.82 4.85
N MET A 195 12.02 -3.28 5.85
CA MET A 195 10.72 -2.72 6.23
C MET A 195 10.85 -1.46 7.11
N GLY A 196 12.02 -1.23 7.72
CA GLY A 196 12.27 -0.09 8.60
C GLY A 196 11.48 -0.11 9.93
N ASN A 197 11.47 1.03 10.63
CA ASN A 197 10.81 1.16 11.93
C ASN A 197 9.30 1.37 11.80
N HIS A 198 8.50 0.32 11.91
CA HIS A 198 7.05 0.41 11.69
C HIS A 198 6.36 1.30 12.72
N VAL A 199 6.80 1.29 13.98
CA VAL A 199 6.24 2.17 15.02
C VAL A 199 6.38 3.64 14.65
N HIS A 200 7.58 4.08 14.26
CA HIS A 200 7.82 5.47 13.86
C HIS A 200 7.09 5.85 12.58
N TRP A 201 7.09 4.98 11.57
CA TRP A 201 6.33 5.20 10.34
C TRP A 201 4.84 5.37 10.62
N LYS A 202 4.28 4.54 11.49
CA LYS A 202 2.87 4.64 11.88
C LYS A 202 2.56 5.94 12.62
N GLU A 203 3.44 6.38 13.52
CA GLU A 203 3.28 7.66 14.20
C GLU A 203 3.24 8.83 13.20
N VAL A 204 4.19 8.89 12.26
CA VAL A 204 4.20 9.91 11.20
C VAL A 204 2.96 9.83 10.31
N LEU A 205 2.70 8.66 9.74
CA LEU A 205 1.65 8.47 8.73
C LEU A 205 0.23 8.57 9.31
N SER A 206 0.05 8.42 10.63
CA SER A 206 -1.23 8.64 11.30
C SER A 206 -1.75 10.08 11.23
N ASN A 207 -0.94 11.04 10.78
CA ASN A 207 -1.38 12.42 10.56
C ASN A 207 -2.07 12.64 9.20
N TYR A 208 -2.06 11.62 8.33
CA TYR A 208 -2.49 11.72 6.94
C TYR A 208 -3.57 10.70 6.62
N SER A 209 -4.41 10.99 5.63
CA SER A 209 -5.39 10.03 5.12
C SER A 209 -5.57 10.11 3.61
N LEU A 210 -5.89 8.97 3.01
CA LEU A 210 -6.28 8.86 1.60
C LEU A 210 -7.81 8.86 1.49
N ILE A 211 -8.35 9.92 0.88
CA ILE A 211 -9.77 10.07 0.59
C ILE A 211 -10.21 8.93 -0.32
N GLY A 212 -11.35 8.33 -0.02
CA GLY A 212 -11.87 7.23 -0.82
C GLY A 212 -11.13 5.90 -0.65
N TYR A 213 -10.20 5.75 0.30
CA TYR A 213 -9.59 4.43 0.62
C TYR A 213 -10.67 3.34 0.84
N GLN A 214 -11.79 3.72 1.46
CA GLN A 214 -12.94 2.83 1.67
C GLN A 214 -13.55 2.33 0.35
N TYR A 215 -13.62 3.18 -0.67
CA TYR A 215 -14.10 2.79 -1.99
C TYR A 215 -13.13 1.78 -2.64
N PHE A 216 -11.82 2.03 -2.59
CA PHE A 216 -10.82 1.09 -3.10
C PHE A 216 -10.88 -0.27 -2.40
N LEU A 217 -11.04 -0.27 -1.07
CA LEU A 217 -11.25 -1.46 -0.27
C LEU A 217 -12.48 -2.26 -0.73
N VAL A 218 -13.61 -1.58 -0.99
CA VAL A 218 -14.82 -2.22 -1.50
C VAL A 218 -14.61 -2.81 -2.89
N GLN A 219 -13.94 -2.09 -3.80
CA GLN A 219 -13.66 -2.60 -5.14
C GLN A 219 -12.74 -3.83 -5.11
N ALA A 220 -11.70 -3.81 -4.28
CA ALA A 220 -10.84 -4.97 -4.05
C ALA A 220 -11.68 -6.17 -3.57
N LEU A 221 -12.55 -5.96 -2.58
CA LEU A 221 -13.42 -7.02 -2.06
C LEU A 221 -14.42 -7.53 -3.10
N LYS A 222 -15.00 -6.68 -3.95
CA LYS A 222 -15.85 -7.12 -5.07
C LYS A 222 -15.10 -8.09 -5.98
N GLN A 223 -13.85 -7.78 -6.30
CA GLN A 223 -13.01 -8.62 -7.13
C GLN A 223 -12.67 -9.97 -6.49
N TYR A 224 -12.36 -9.97 -5.19
CA TYR A 224 -12.09 -11.20 -4.43
C TYR A 224 -13.32 -12.08 -4.30
N THR A 225 -14.44 -11.49 -3.94
CA THR A 225 -15.68 -12.23 -3.66
C THR A 225 -16.30 -12.81 -4.91
N LYS A 226 -16.15 -12.18 -6.09
CA LYS A 226 -16.79 -12.63 -7.34
C LYS A 226 -18.29 -12.93 -7.11
N GLU A 227 -19.00 -11.99 -6.47
CA GLU A 227 -20.42 -12.09 -6.08
C GLU A 227 -20.75 -13.04 -4.91
N LYS A 228 -19.79 -13.80 -4.38
CA LYS A 228 -19.98 -14.60 -3.16
C LYS A 228 -20.25 -13.73 -1.94
N THR A 229 -20.91 -14.33 -0.95
CA THR A 229 -21.14 -13.71 0.35
C THR A 229 -19.82 -13.62 1.12
N LEU A 230 -19.43 -12.41 1.52
CA LEU A 230 -18.28 -12.16 2.37
C LEU A 230 -18.57 -12.59 3.80
N VAL A 231 -17.76 -13.51 4.33
CA VAL A 231 -17.75 -13.87 5.76
C VAL A 231 -16.42 -13.45 6.37
N ILE A 232 -16.49 -12.79 7.52
CA ILE A 232 -15.31 -12.28 8.22
C ILE A 232 -14.90 -13.29 9.28
N TRP A 233 -13.68 -13.81 9.21
CA TRP A 233 -13.12 -14.68 10.25
C TRP A 233 -12.28 -13.87 11.23
N GLY A 234 -12.76 -13.74 12.47
CA GLY A 234 -12.08 -13.11 13.59
C GLY A 234 -12.65 -11.73 13.95
N PHE A 235 -13.32 -11.64 15.09
CA PHE A 235 -13.89 -10.39 15.61
C PHE A 235 -12.97 -9.69 16.61
N GLY A 236 -11.73 -9.46 16.18
CA GLY A 236 -10.73 -8.66 16.89
C GLY A 236 -10.75 -7.20 16.44
N GLY A 237 -9.69 -6.45 16.76
CA GLY A 237 -9.55 -5.05 16.33
C GLY A 237 -9.55 -4.88 14.80
N ALA A 238 -8.96 -5.81 14.05
CA ALA A 238 -8.99 -5.79 12.57
C ALA A 238 -10.41 -6.05 12.02
N GLY A 239 -11.06 -7.13 12.48
CA GLY A 239 -12.43 -7.48 12.06
C GLY A 239 -13.42 -6.34 12.33
N ARG A 240 -13.39 -5.75 13.53
CA ARG A 240 -14.22 -4.57 13.87
C ARG A 240 -14.03 -3.40 12.91
N LYS A 241 -12.78 -3.06 12.59
CA LYS A 241 -12.48 -1.98 11.65
C LYS A 241 -13.04 -2.27 10.26
N ILE A 242 -12.91 -3.50 9.76
CA ILE A 242 -13.43 -3.89 8.45
C ILE A 242 -14.95 -3.82 8.42
N VAL A 243 -15.62 -4.38 9.42
CA VAL A 243 -17.09 -4.29 9.55
C VAL A 243 -17.54 -2.83 9.51
N ALA A 244 -16.95 -1.97 10.35
CA ALA A 244 -17.28 -0.55 10.38
C ALA A 244 -17.07 0.15 9.03
N HIS A 245 -16.04 -0.21 8.26
CA HIS A 245 -15.80 0.37 6.94
C HIS A 245 -16.86 -0.07 5.91
N LEU A 246 -17.26 -1.34 5.95
CA LEU A 246 -18.21 -1.89 4.98
C LEU A 246 -19.64 -1.36 5.18
N THR A 247 -20.04 -1.08 6.42
CA THR A 247 -21.36 -0.55 6.75
C THR A 247 -21.62 0.85 6.19
N ILE A 248 -20.57 1.63 5.92
CA ILE A 248 -20.67 3.03 5.51
C ILE A 248 -20.90 3.18 3.99
N THR A 249 -20.51 2.18 3.18
CA THR A 249 -20.52 2.28 1.72
C THR A 249 -21.81 1.74 1.11
N LYS A 250 -22.55 2.57 0.36
CA LYS A 250 -23.86 2.26 -0.26
C LYS A 250 -23.84 1.21 -1.38
N ASP A 251 -22.67 0.88 -1.94
CA ASP A 251 -22.47 -0.12 -3.01
C ASP A 251 -21.79 -1.41 -2.51
N SER A 252 -22.23 -1.95 -1.37
CA SER A 252 -21.49 -2.95 -0.60
C SER A 252 -21.44 -4.33 -1.27
N VAL A 253 -20.35 -5.05 -1.02
CA VAL A 253 -20.23 -6.50 -1.24
C VAL A 253 -21.29 -7.23 -0.39
N PRO A 254 -21.91 -8.33 -0.85
CA PRO A 254 -22.84 -9.09 0.00
C PRO A 254 -22.13 -9.56 1.27
N ILE A 255 -22.53 -9.07 2.45
CA ILE A 255 -21.91 -9.43 3.73
C ILE A 255 -22.84 -10.38 4.47
N GLY A 256 -22.31 -11.53 4.87
CA GLY A 256 -23.06 -12.54 5.61
C GLY A 256 -22.95 -12.31 7.10
N TRP A 257 -21.99 -12.97 7.73
CA TRP A 257 -21.79 -12.97 9.18
C TRP A 257 -20.31 -12.96 9.54
N ILE A 258 -20.04 -12.89 10.83
CA ILE A 258 -18.69 -13.00 11.38
C ILE A 258 -18.55 -14.40 12.00
N VAL A 259 -17.42 -15.06 11.81
CA VAL A 259 -17.06 -16.28 12.54
C VAL A 259 -15.91 -16.01 13.49
N ASP A 260 -15.99 -16.52 14.71
CA ASP A 260 -14.91 -16.41 15.70
C ASP A 260 -14.83 -17.74 16.47
N ARG A 261 -13.62 -18.13 16.87
CA ARG A 261 -13.40 -19.36 17.66
C ARG A 261 -13.66 -19.14 19.14
N ASN A 262 -13.72 -17.90 19.60
CA ASN A 262 -13.99 -17.59 21.01
C ASN A 262 -15.48 -17.80 21.33
N PRO A 263 -15.84 -18.84 22.12
CA PRO A 263 -17.24 -19.16 22.40
C PRO A 263 -17.98 -18.03 23.10
N ALA A 264 -17.29 -17.21 23.89
CA ALA A 264 -17.88 -16.07 24.59
C ALA A 264 -18.38 -14.97 23.65
N LYS A 265 -17.97 -14.98 22.38
CA LYS A 265 -18.43 -14.03 21.36
C LYS A 265 -19.55 -14.57 20.48
N ILE A 266 -19.76 -15.89 20.44
CA ILE A 266 -20.74 -16.51 19.56
C ILE A 266 -22.17 -16.15 20.02
N GLY A 267 -23.03 -15.80 19.09
CA GLY A 267 -24.39 -15.31 19.35
C GLY A 267 -24.48 -13.82 19.67
N MET A 268 -23.35 -13.11 19.76
CA MET A 268 -23.34 -11.65 19.87
C MET A 268 -23.60 -11.00 18.50
N ILE A 269 -24.16 -9.78 18.50
CA ILE A 269 -24.24 -8.93 17.30
C ILE A 269 -23.15 -7.87 17.39
N SER A 270 -22.28 -7.85 16.38
CA SER A 270 -21.31 -6.77 16.13
C SER A 270 -21.98 -5.63 15.41
N GLU A 271 -22.57 -4.68 16.14
CA GLU A 271 -23.19 -3.43 15.62
C GLU A 271 -24.34 -3.64 14.60
N ILE A 272 -24.16 -4.48 13.59
CA ILE A 272 -25.08 -4.91 12.53
C ILE A 272 -24.93 -6.39 12.08
N LEU A 273 -23.87 -7.13 12.45
CA LEU A 273 -23.62 -8.52 11.97
C LEU A 273 -23.60 -9.55 13.10
N GLU A 274 -24.19 -10.73 12.86
CA GLU A 274 -24.18 -11.85 13.80
C GLU A 274 -22.80 -12.53 13.87
N LEU A 275 -22.39 -12.92 15.07
CA LEU A 275 -21.22 -13.78 15.30
C LEU A 275 -21.65 -15.24 15.40
N LYS A 276 -21.20 -16.07 14.48
CA LYS A 276 -21.49 -17.51 14.42
C LYS A 276 -20.27 -18.35 14.74
N ASP A 277 -20.54 -19.61 15.07
CA ASP A 277 -19.52 -20.63 15.16
C ASP A 277 -18.91 -20.94 13.78
N ILE A 278 -17.63 -21.36 13.76
CA ILE A 278 -16.91 -21.71 12.53
C ILE A 278 -17.58 -22.84 11.74
N THR A 279 -18.34 -23.72 12.38
CA THR A 279 -19.06 -24.81 11.72
C THR A 279 -20.15 -24.32 10.77
N SER A 280 -20.63 -23.09 10.94
CA SER A 280 -21.60 -22.45 10.02
C SER A 280 -21.10 -22.34 8.57
N LEU A 281 -19.78 -22.41 8.37
CA LEU A 281 -19.17 -22.38 7.03
C LEU A 281 -19.35 -23.68 6.24
N ARG A 282 -19.57 -24.82 6.91
CA ARG A 282 -19.58 -26.15 6.27
C ARG A 282 -20.65 -26.30 5.19
N SER A 283 -21.77 -25.60 5.33
CA SER A 283 -22.87 -25.62 4.36
C SER A 283 -22.74 -24.56 3.26
N HIS A 284 -21.69 -23.73 3.27
CA HIS A 284 -21.57 -22.55 2.42
C HIS A 284 -20.22 -22.46 1.66
N THR A 285 -19.56 -23.60 1.43
CA THR A 285 -18.18 -23.64 0.91
C THR A 285 -18.06 -23.15 -0.54
N SER A 286 -19.16 -23.17 -1.29
CA SER A 286 -19.25 -22.72 -2.69
C SER A 286 -19.61 -21.24 -2.84
N ASP A 287 -20.43 -20.71 -1.95
CA ASP A 287 -21.14 -19.42 -2.05
C ASP A 287 -20.62 -18.36 -1.07
N VAL A 288 -19.68 -18.72 -0.19
CA VAL A 288 -18.98 -17.80 0.70
C VAL A 288 -17.52 -17.57 0.27
N PHE A 289 -17.09 -16.33 0.45
CA PHE A 289 -15.68 -15.94 0.47
C PHE A 289 -15.27 -15.58 1.89
N VAL A 290 -14.20 -16.19 2.40
CA VAL A 290 -13.75 -15.97 3.79
C VAL A 290 -12.60 -14.97 3.85
N LEU A 291 -12.81 -13.88 4.60
CA LEU A 291 -11.79 -12.88 4.88
C LEU A 291 -11.21 -13.07 6.29
N ILE A 292 -9.97 -13.52 6.38
CA ILE A 292 -9.30 -13.83 7.65
C ILE A 292 -8.71 -12.56 8.25
N CYS A 293 -9.30 -12.08 9.34
CA CYS A 293 -9.01 -10.81 10.02
C CYS A 293 -8.32 -11.02 11.39
N ILE A 294 -7.44 -12.02 11.47
CA ILE A 294 -6.69 -12.37 12.68
C ILE A 294 -5.21 -12.02 12.45
N TYR A 295 -4.60 -11.35 13.43
CA TYR A 295 -3.17 -11.05 13.43
C TYR A 295 -2.35 -12.28 13.85
N GLY A 296 -1.17 -12.44 13.26
CA GLY A 296 -0.24 -13.55 13.58
C GLY A 296 -0.37 -14.74 12.62
N ASP A 297 0.01 -15.91 13.12
CA ASP A 297 -0.03 -17.17 12.36
C ASP A 297 -1.48 -17.59 12.06
N THR A 298 -1.77 -17.81 10.78
CA THR A 298 -3.09 -18.21 10.26
C THR A 298 -3.10 -19.65 9.74
N THR A 299 -1.99 -20.39 9.88
CA THR A 299 -1.82 -21.74 9.34
C THR A 299 -2.95 -22.68 9.79
N GLU A 300 -3.36 -22.58 11.05
CA GLU A 300 -4.43 -23.41 11.59
C GLU A 300 -5.82 -23.05 11.02
N ILE A 301 -6.06 -21.77 10.73
CA ILE A 301 -7.30 -21.29 10.11
C ILE A 301 -7.37 -21.78 8.67
N GLU A 302 -6.27 -21.63 7.92
CA GLU A 302 -6.18 -22.09 6.55
C GLU A 302 -6.32 -23.61 6.44
N LYS A 303 -5.73 -24.36 7.38
CA LYS A 303 -5.96 -25.80 7.51
C LYS A 303 -7.43 -26.11 7.76
N THR A 304 -8.08 -25.39 8.67
CA THR A 304 -9.51 -25.59 8.96
C THR A 304 -10.38 -25.34 7.73
N LEU A 305 -10.09 -24.30 6.95
CA LEU A 305 -10.81 -24.00 5.71
C LEU A 305 -10.60 -25.10 4.66
N LYS A 306 -9.36 -25.59 4.51
CA LYS A 306 -9.07 -26.74 3.63
C LYS A 306 -9.80 -28.00 4.06
N ASP A 307 -9.83 -28.30 5.35
CA ASP A 307 -10.56 -29.46 5.92
C ASP A 307 -12.09 -29.33 5.72
N MET A 308 -12.60 -28.11 5.51
CA MET A 308 -13.98 -27.82 5.13
C MET A 308 -14.20 -27.79 3.60
N ASN A 309 -13.23 -28.17 2.78
CA ASN A 309 -13.27 -28.11 1.30
C ASN A 309 -13.34 -26.69 0.70
N PHE A 310 -12.81 -25.67 1.37
CA PHE A 310 -12.60 -24.38 0.71
C PHE A 310 -11.40 -24.45 -0.24
N SER A 311 -11.58 -23.90 -1.45
CA SER A 311 -10.47 -23.66 -2.37
C SER A 311 -9.59 -22.50 -1.89
N GLN A 312 -8.32 -22.47 -2.32
CA GLN A 312 -7.40 -21.34 -2.05
C GLN A 312 -7.90 -20.01 -2.63
N GLU A 313 -8.77 -20.03 -3.63
CA GLU A 313 -9.41 -18.83 -4.19
C GLU A 313 -10.61 -18.35 -3.38
N SER A 314 -11.13 -19.16 -2.45
CA SER A 314 -12.33 -18.85 -1.66
C SER A 314 -12.02 -18.15 -0.34
N TYR A 315 -10.75 -17.83 -0.06
CA TYR A 315 -10.39 -17.08 1.13
C TYR A 315 -9.14 -16.22 0.94
N LYS A 316 -9.04 -15.15 1.74
CA LYS A 316 -7.86 -14.28 1.78
C LYS A 316 -7.58 -13.81 3.19
N LYS A 317 -6.30 -13.79 3.55
CA LYS A 317 -5.83 -13.14 4.78
C LYS A 317 -5.78 -11.63 4.58
N VAL A 318 -6.35 -10.91 5.53
CA VAL A 318 -6.01 -9.50 5.74
C VAL A 318 -4.66 -9.50 6.43
N LEU A 319 -3.63 -9.30 5.63
CA LEU A 319 -2.31 -9.02 6.18
C LEU A 319 -2.37 -7.65 6.90
N TYR A 320 -1.42 -7.40 7.80
CA TYR A 320 -1.24 -6.10 8.49
C TYR A 320 -1.40 -4.89 7.54
N ASP A 321 -0.96 -5.15 6.32
CA ASP A 321 -1.07 -4.59 4.97
C ASP A 321 -2.39 -4.10 4.37
N GLY A 322 -3.55 -4.38 4.97
CA GLY A 322 -4.83 -4.09 4.31
C GLY A 322 -5.11 -4.96 3.07
N LEU A 323 -6.22 -4.69 2.40
CA LEU A 323 -6.68 -5.42 1.21
C LEU A 323 -6.23 -4.68 -0.05
N ALA A 324 -5.29 -5.26 -0.79
CA ALA A 324 -4.93 -4.79 -2.13
C ALA A 324 -5.82 -5.49 -3.19
N PRO A 325 -6.27 -4.83 -4.26
CA PRO A 325 -7.03 -5.46 -5.36
C PRO A 325 -6.32 -6.70 -5.96
N ILE A 326 -7.06 -7.65 -6.52
CA ILE A 326 -6.46 -8.79 -7.24
C ILE A 326 -5.81 -8.25 -8.52
N GLY A 327 -4.52 -8.53 -8.68
CA GLY A 327 -3.83 -8.40 -9.95
C GLY A 327 -3.24 -7.02 -10.24
N VAL A 328 -2.24 -6.59 -9.46
CA VAL A 328 -1.11 -5.78 -9.96
C VAL A 328 0.15 -6.07 -9.12
N GLY A 329 0.87 -7.14 -9.47
CA GLY A 329 2.33 -7.21 -9.26
C GLY A 329 3.06 -6.32 -10.26
#